data_AF-A0A0F9R2H6-F1
#
_entry.id   AF-A0A0F9R2H6-F1
#
_cell.length_a   1.000
_cell.length_b   1.000
_cell.length_c   1.000
_cell.angle_alpha   90.00
_cell.angle_beta   90.00
_cell.angle_gamma   90.00
#
_symmetry.space_group_name_H-M   'P 1'
#
loop_
_entity.id
_entity.type
_entity.pdbx_description
1 polymer ?
#
loop_
_entity_poly.entity_id
_entity_poly.type
_entity_poly.pdbx_seq_one_letter_code
_entity_poly.pdbx_strand_id
1 'polypeptide(L)'
;MQDADTLTPGLMIIHGNRLETLRELVVDWMRMHPLGPLENEVILVQSNGIAQWLQMALAADPDDGGSGIAAALDVQLPARFLWDSYRGVLGRDAVPEQSPLDKQPLLWRLMRLLPELLEQPAFA
;
A
#
# COMPACT_ATOMS: atom_id res chain seq x y z
N MET A 1 -11.10 -24.31 -17.36
CA MET A 1 -10.12 -23.57 -16.55
C MET A 1 -9.19 -22.94 -17.57
N GLN A 2 -9.50 -21.70 -17.98
CA GLN A 2 -8.68 -20.98 -18.96
C GLN A 2 -7.31 -20.76 -18.33
N ASP A 3 -6.25 -21.10 -19.05
CA ASP A 3 -4.89 -20.70 -18.70
C ASP A 3 -4.91 -19.18 -18.59
N ALA A 4 -4.82 -18.67 -17.36
CA ALA A 4 -4.69 -17.24 -17.12
C ALA A 4 -3.37 -16.82 -17.76
N ASP A 5 -3.44 -16.05 -18.83
CA ASP A 5 -2.28 -15.49 -19.50
C ASP A 5 -1.47 -14.73 -18.45
N THR A 6 -0.33 -15.29 -18.06
CA THR A 6 0.45 -14.79 -16.91
C THR A 6 0.83 -13.34 -17.18
N LEU A 7 0.35 -12.43 -16.31
CA LEU A 7 0.70 -11.02 -16.37
C LEU A 7 2.23 -10.87 -16.43
N THR A 8 2.73 -10.24 -17.49
CA THR A 8 4.17 -9.96 -17.60
C THR A 8 4.52 -8.87 -16.59
N PRO A 9 5.46 -9.10 -15.66
CA PRO A 9 5.84 -8.09 -14.67
C PRO A 9 6.44 -6.85 -15.35
N GLY A 10 6.05 -5.66 -14.88
CA GLY A 10 6.56 -4.39 -15.40
C GLY A 10 6.06 -3.19 -14.61
N LEU A 11 6.68 -2.03 -14.83
CA LEU A 11 6.21 -0.75 -14.30
C LEU A 11 5.43 0.00 -15.38
N MET A 12 4.17 0.31 -15.08
CA MET A 12 3.34 1.17 -15.92
C MET A 12 3.07 2.48 -15.18
N ILE A 13 3.25 3.60 -15.88
CA ILE A 13 2.92 4.93 -15.38
C ILE A 13 1.79 5.50 -16.24
N ILE A 14 0.64 5.74 -15.62
CA ILE A 14 -0.54 6.26 -16.30
C ILE A 14 -0.85 7.64 -15.73
N HIS A 15 -0.98 8.62 -16.62
CA HIS A 15 -1.31 10.00 -16.25
C HIS A 15 -2.76 10.30 -16.64
N GLY A 16 -3.47 10.98 -15.74
CA GLY A 16 -4.83 11.45 -15.96
C GLY A 16 -5.05 12.78 -15.28
N ASN A 17 -5.90 13.62 -15.87
CA ASN A 17 -6.29 14.92 -15.31
C ASN A 17 -7.54 14.85 -14.42
N ARG A 18 -8.22 13.69 -14.40
CA ARG A 18 -9.35 13.38 -13.52
C ARG A 18 -9.07 12.07 -12.82
N LEU A 19 -9.21 12.06 -11.50
CA LEU A 19 -8.95 10.86 -10.71
C LEU A 19 -10.00 9.80 -11.00
N GLU A 20 -11.23 10.20 -11.29
CA GLU A 20 -12.38 9.34 -11.62
C GLU A 20 -12.08 8.44 -12.82
N THR A 21 -11.48 9.01 -13.88
CA THR A 21 -11.10 8.26 -15.08
C THR A 21 -9.97 7.26 -14.80
N LEU A 22 -9.00 7.64 -13.96
CA LEU A 22 -7.94 6.70 -13.53
C LEU A 22 -8.50 5.58 -12.66
N ARG A 23 -9.50 5.87 -11.82
CA ARG A 23 -10.20 4.86 -11.03
C ARG A 23 -10.96 3.88 -11.91
N GLU A 24 -11.74 4.37 -12.86
CA GLU A 24 -12.45 3.53 -13.84
C GLU A 24 -11.48 2.59 -14.55
N LEU A 25 -10.36 3.14 -15.04
CA LEU A 25 -9.30 2.34 -15.66
C LEU A 25 -8.74 1.23 -14.76
N VAL A 26 -8.50 1.52 -13.47
CA VAL A 26 -8.01 0.51 -12.52
C VAL A 26 -9.06 -0.57 -12.25
N VAL A 27 -10.33 -0.20 -12.11
CA VAL A 27 -11.43 -1.16 -11.92
C VAL A 27 -11.57 -2.08 -13.14
N ASP A 28 -11.57 -1.50 -14.34
CA ASP A 28 -11.63 -2.25 -15.59
C ASP A 28 -10.44 -3.19 -15.74
N TRP A 29 -9.22 -2.71 -15.41
CA TRP A 29 -8.01 -3.52 -15.45
C TRP A 29 -8.09 -4.75 -14.54
N MET A 30 -8.52 -4.58 -13.29
CA MET A 30 -8.69 -5.67 -12.31
C MET A 30 -9.75 -6.68 -12.76
N ARG A 31 -10.85 -6.21 -13.37
CA ARG A 31 -11.89 -7.10 -13.94
C ARG A 31 -11.37 -7.94 -15.11
N MET A 32 -10.56 -7.35 -15.98
CA MET A 32 -9.99 -8.03 -17.15
C MET A 32 -8.88 -9.02 -16.79
N HIS A 33 -8.18 -8.80 -15.67
CA HIS A 33 -7.04 -9.60 -15.24
C HIS A 33 -7.19 -10.05 -13.78
N PRO A 34 -8.17 -10.93 -13.48
CA PRO A 34 -8.40 -11.37 -12.12
C PRO A 34 -7.20 -12.17 -11.59
N LEU A 35 -6.86 -11.94 -10.32
CA LEU A 35 -5.84 -12.72 -9.62
C LEU A 35 -6.29 -14.18 -9.39
N GLY A 36 -5.34 -15.02 -9.00
CA GLY A 36 -5.61 -16.39 -8.60
C GLY A 36 -6.44 -16.48 -7.31
N PRO A 37 -6.98 -17.68 -7.00
CA PRO A 37 -7.77 -17.88 -5.79
C PRO A 37 -6.98 -17.50 -4.52
N LEU A 38 -7.62 -16.75 -3.62
CA LEU A 38 -7.08 -16.30 -2.32
C LEU A 38 -5.88 -15.35 -2.40
N GLU A 39 -5.55 -14.85 -3.59
CA GLU A 39 -4.62 -13.74 -3.73
C GLU A 39 -5.31 -12.42 -3.39
N ASN A 40 -4.56 -11.49 -2.80
CA ASN A 40 -5.06 -10.17 -2.49
C ASN A 40 -4.57 -9.16 -3.54
N GLU A 41 -5.48 -8.28 -3.96
CA GLU A 41 -5.10 -7.06 -4.68
C GLU A 41 -4.40 -6.10 -3.72
N VAL A 42 -3.16 -5.72 -4.04
CA VAL A 42 -2.40 -4.77 -3.22
C VAL A 42 -2.55 -3.37 -3.81
N ILE A 43 -3.14 -2.47 -3.04
CA ILE A 43 -3.44 -1.10 -3.49
C ILE A 43 -2.75 -0.10 -2.58
N LEU A 44 -1.87 0.71 -3.15
CA LEU A 44 -1.23 1.80 -2.43
C LEU A 44 -2.05 3.08 -2.54
N VAL A 45 -2.40 3.67 -1.40
CA VAL A 45 -3.17 4.92 -1.33
C VAL A 45 -2.52 5.93 -0.40
N GLN A 46 -2.82 7.21 -0.59
CA GLN A 46 -2.30 8.28 0.27
C GLN A 46 -3.20 8.60 1.48
N SER A 47 -4.44 8.11 1.47
CA SER A 47 -5.40 8.37 2.54
C SER A 47 -6.48 7.30 2.61
N ASN A 48 -7.10 7.18 3.78
CA ASN A 48 -8.26 6.30 3.98
C ASN A 48 -9.47 6.72 3.14
N GLY A 49 -9.62 8.01 2.82
CA GLY A 49 -10.70 8.48 1.96
C GLY A 49 -10.59 7.94 0.54
N ILE A 50 -9.37 7.94 -0.02
CA ILE A 50 -9.10 7.36 -1.34
C ILE A 50 -9.30 5.84 -1.31
N ALA A 51 -8.90 5.18 -0.22
CA ALA A 51 -9.14 3.75 -0.02
C ALA A 51 -10.63 3.42 -0.14
N GLN A 52 -11.47 4.09 0.64
CA GLN A 52 -12.90 3.85 0.67
C GLN A 52 -13.56 4.18 -0.67
N TRP A 53 -13.17 5.30 -1.29
CA TRP A 53 -13.69 5.72 -2.58
C TRP A 53 -13.41 4.71 -3.71
N LEU A 54 -12.21 4.11 -3.73
CA LEU A 54 -11.88 3.05 -4.69
C LEU A 54 -12.61 1.74 -4.37
N GLN A 55 -12.68 1.36 -3.08
CA GLN A 55 -13.42 0.16 -2.65
C GLN A 55 -14.90 0.25 -3.04
N MET A 56 -15.53 1.41 -2.89
CA MET A 56 -16.92 1.61 -3.30
C MET A 56 -17.10 1.47 -4.81
N ALA A 57 -16.13 1.91 -5.62
CA ALA A 57 -16.18 1.74 -7.06
C ALA A 57 -15.97 0.29 -7.50
N LEU A 58 -15.06 -0.44 -6.83
CA LEU A 58 -14.91 -1.88 -7.03
C LEU A 58 -16.17 -2.65 -6.62
N ALA A 59 -16.84 -2.23 -5.53
CA ALA A 59 -18.06 -2.87 -5.04
C ALA A 59 -19.33 -2.50 -5.81
N ALA A 60 -19.30 -1.45 -6.65
CA ALA A 60 -20.45 -1.03 -7.44
C ALA A 60 -20.92 -2.15 -8.39
N ASP A 61 -22.17 -2.07 -8.82
CA ASP A 61 -22.78 -3.05 -9.72
C ASP A 61 -21.95 -3.17 -11.02
N PRO A 62 -21.77 -4.39 -11.57
CA PRO A 62 -21.16 -4.57 -12.88
C PRO A 62 -21.75 -3.73 -14.01
N ASP A 63 -23.05 -3.42 -13.95
CA ASP A 63 -23.75 -2.54 -14.90
C ASP A 63 -23.33 -1.06 -14.76
N ASP A 64 -22.89 -0.66 -13.56
CA ASP A 64 -22.32 0.67 -13.25
C ASP A 64 -20.79 0.70 -13.39
N GLY A 65 -20.18 -0.35 -13.95
CA GLY A 65 -18.74 -0.47 -14.19
C GLY A 65 -17.94 -1.07 -13.02
N GLY A 66 -18.56 -1.42 -11.90
CA GLY A 66 -17.89 -2.07 -10.77
C GLY A 66 -17.68 -3.59 -10.95
N SER A 67 -17.20 -4.26 -9.91
CA SER A 67 -17.05 -5.73 -9.87
C SER A 67 -18.18 -6.43 -9.11
N GLY A 68 -19.14 -5.68 -8.56
CA GLY A 68 -20.22 -6.17 -7.70
C GLY A 68 -19.80 -6.50 -6.26
N ILE A 69 -18.49 -6.54 -5.99
CA ILE A 69 -17.91 -6.79 -4.68
C ILE A 69 -16.49 -6.24 -4.60
N ALA A 70 -16.12 -5.71 -3.43
CA ALA A 70 -14.75 -5.37 -3.09
C ALA A 70 -14.30 -6.28 -1.94
N ALA A 71 -13.45 -7.26 -2.23
CA ALA A 71 -12.94 -8.23 -1.27
C ALA A 71 -11.48 -8.57 -1.59
N ALA A 72 -10.77 -9.19 -0.64
CA ALA A 72 -9.35 -9.54 -0.78
C ALA A 72 -8.49 -8.33 -1.21
N LEU A 73 -8.74 -7.16 -0.60
CA LEU A 73 -7.98 -5.94 -0.87
C LEU A 73 -7.03 -5.67 0.30
N ASP A 74 -5.73 -5.62 0.01
CA ASP A 74 -4.71 -5.14 0.95
C ASP A 74 -4.39 -3.68 0.61
N VAL A 75 -5.08 -2.76 1.28
CA VAL A 75 -4.90 -1.33 1.07
C VAL A 75 -3.85 -0.79 2.02
N GLN A 76 -2.75 -0.29 1.47
CA GLN A 76 -1.58 0.12 2.22
C GLN A 76 -1.19 1.59 1.97
N LEU A 77 -0.57 2.21 2.98
CA LEU A 77 0.13 3.47 2.79
C LEU A 77 1.55 3.20 2.22
N PRO A 78 2.12 4.12 1.42
CA PRO A 78 3.41 3.90 0.77
C PRO A 78 4.55 3.52 1.71
N ALA A 79 4.62 4.14 2.90
CA ALA A 79 5.67 3.85 3.88
C ALA A 79 5.60 2.42 4.41
N ARG A 80 4.39 1.89 4.64
CA ARG A 80 4.18 0.52 5.09
C ARG A 80 4.55 -0.47 3.98
N PHE A 81 4.07 -0.24 2.76
CA PHE A 81 4.40 -1.08 1.62
C PHE A 81 5.90 -1.15 1.37
N LEU A 82 6.61 -0.03 1.50
CA LEU A 82 8.06 0.01 1.36
C LEU A 82 8.76 -0.86 2.41
N TRP A 83 8.30 -0.80 3.67
CA TRP A 83 8.85 -1.64 4.75
C TRP A 83 8.58 -3.13 4.50
N ASP A 84 7.36 -3.48 4.08
CA ASP A 84 6.99 -4.85 3.74
C ASP A 84 7.79 -5.36 2.52
N SER A 85 8.10 -4.49 1.56
CA SER A 85 8.96 -4.79 0.42
C SER A 85 10.40 -5.07 0.86
N TYR A 86 10.96 -4.30 1.80
CA TYR A 86 12.28 -4.58 2.38
C TYR A 86 12.29 -5.94 3.07
N ARG A 87 11.25 -6.26 3.87
CA ARG A 87 11.11 -7.58 4.51
C ARG A 87 11.02 -8.70 3.48
N GLY A 88 10.33 -8.47 2.35
CA GLY A 88 10.18 -9.43 1.27
C GLY A 88 11.50 -9.71 0.54
N VAL A 89 12.30 -8.68 0.25
CA VAL A 89 13.55 -8.79 -0.52
C VAL A 89 14.75 -9.19 0.34
N LEU A 90 14.89 -8.61 1.53
CA LEU A 90 16.04 -8.84 2.41
C LEU A 90 15.86 -10.03 3.35
N GLY A 91 14.64 -10.59 3.41
CA GLY A 91 14.29 -11.71 4.28
C GLY A 91 13.62 -11.27 5.58
N ARG A 92 12.58 -12.00 5.97
CA ARG A 92 11.74 -11.70 7.13
C ARG A 92 12.45 -11.88 8.47
N ASP A 93 13.54 -12.66 8.51
CA ASP A 93 14.38 -12.84 9.68
C ASP A 93 15.41 -11.71 9.84
N ALA A 94 15.82 -11.08 8.72
CA ALA A 94 16.83 -10.02 8.72
C ALA A 94 16.23 -8.65 9.02
N VAL A 95 14.98 -8.42 8.62
CA VAL A 95 14.25 -7.17 8.86
C VAL A 95 13.13 -7.45 9.86
N PRO A 96 12.97 -6.69 10.96
CA PRO A 96 11.90 -6.89 11.93
C PRO A 96 10.53 -6.44 11.42
N GLU A 97 9.44 -6.92 12.04
CA GLU A 97 8.07 -6.61 11.60
C GLU A 97 7.75 -5.11 11.73
N GLN A 98 8.21 -4.51 12.81
CA GLN A 98 8.10 -3.08 13.07
C GLN A 98 9.48 -2.44 12.96
N SER A 99 9.55 -1.22 12.42
CA SER A 99 10.81 -0.52 12.34
C SER A 99 11.23 -0.07 13.74
N PRO A 100 12.48 -0.33 14.16
CA PRO A 100 13.01 0.22 15.42
C PRO A 100 13.04 1.75 15.46
N LEU A 101 12.85 2.40 14.30
CA LEU A 101 12.81 3.83 14.12
C LEU A 101 11.40 4.35 13.81
N ASP A 102 10.36 3.52 13.97
CA ASP A 102 8.98 3.98 13.94
C ASP A 102 8.75 5.05 15.01
N LYS A 103 7.73 5.89 14.78
CA LYS A 103 7.46 7.09 15.60
C LYS A 103 7.46 6.80 17.10
N GLN A 104 6.81 5.71 17.53
CA GLN A 104 6.67 5.38 18.95
C GLN A 104 8.00 4.89 19.57
N PRO A 105 8.68 3.85 19.05
CA PRO A 105 10.02 3.46 19.53
C PRO A 105 11.03 4.61 19.51
N LEU A 106 11.03 5.39 18.42
CA LEU A 106 11.96 6.50 18.25
C LEU A 106 11.72 7.60 19.29
N LEU A 107 10.46 7.95 19.57
CA LEU A 107 10.11 8.92 20.61
C LEU A 107 10.75 8.54 21.96
N TRP A 108 10.54 7.31 22.41
CA TRP A 108 11.08 6.86 23.69
C TRP A 108 12.60 6.77 23.69
N ARG A 109 13.20 6.35 22.56
CA ARG A 109 14.65 6.35 22.40
C ARG A 109 15.22 7.77 22.48
N LEU A 110 14.59 8.74 21.84
CA LEU A 110 14.99 10.14 21.89
C LEU A 110 14.82 10.73 23.30
N MET A 111 13.70 10.45 23.98
CA MET A 111 13.47 10.92 25.35
C MET A 111 14.52 10.41 26.34
N ARG A 112 15.11 9.22 26.09
CA ARG A 112 16.23 8.70 26.88
C ARG A 112 17.56 9.35 26.53
N LEU A 113 17.81 9.65 25.26
CA LEU A 113 19.11 10.16 24.77
C LEU A 113 19.25 11.68 24.91
N LEU A 114 18.17 12.44 24.74
CA LEU A 114 18.21 13.91 24.80
C LEU A 114 18.81 14.48 26.10
N PRO A 115 18.51 13.93 27.31
CA PRO A 115 19.13 14.42 28.55
C PRO A 115 20.65 14.35 28.56
N GLU A 116 21.25 13.32 27.92
CA GLU A 116 22.71 13.14 27.84
C GLU A 116 23.38 14.25 26.99
N LEU A 117 22.61 14.93 26.15
CA LEU A 117 23.11 15.99 25.25
C LEU A 117 23.03 17.39 25.87
N LEU A 118 22.29 17.57 26.98
CA LEU A 118 22.10 18.88 27.62
C LEU A 118 23.39 19.47 28.20
N GLU A 119 24.36 18.60 28.54
CA GLU A 119 25.68 19.01 29.05
C GLU A 119 26.61 19.56 27.96
N GLN A 120 26.22 19.47 26.68
CA GLN A 120 27.06 19.97 25.60
C GLN A 120 26.96 21.50 25.48
N PRO A 121 28.08 22.22 25.23
CA PRO A 121 28.10 23.69 25.21
C PRO A 121 27.12 24.35 24.24
N ALA A 122 26.70 23.64 23.18
CA ALA A 122 25.76 24.15 22.19
C ALA A 122 24.29 24.17 22.69
N PHE A 123 24.00 23.51 23.81
CA PHE A 123 22.65 23.35 24.39
C PHE A 123 22.53 23.90 25.81
N ALA A 124 23.58 24.58 26.32
CA ALA A 124 23.62 25.21 27.64
C ALA A 124 22.90 26.57 27.67
#